data_AF-A0A931KZS1-F1
#
_entry.id   AF-A0A931KZS1-F1
#
_cell.length_a   1.000
_cell.length_b   1.000
_cell.length_c   1.000
_cell.angle_alpha   90.00
_cell.angle_beta   90.00
_cell.angle_gamma   90.00
#
_symmetry.space_group_name_H-M   'P 1'
#
loop_
_entity.id
_entity.type
_entity.pdbx_description
1 polymer ?
#
loop_
_entity_poly.entity_id
_entity_poly.type
_entity_poly.pdbx_seq_one_letter_code
_entity_poly.pdbx_strand_id
1 'polypeptide(L)'
;MDQTRDGAPGPGPEPTPGAGPAPASGADAGAPWWQQGRDPDYRFSLANERTFLAWIRTSLAFIAGAVALEQLVPSFSIAGVRTAVSVVLALFGLLTGVGAYRHWRRSEAAMRRGEPLPGTPLMLWLSVGLALVAVVIAVTLLVQALSPGATS
;
A
#
# COMPACT_ATOMS: atom_id res chain seq x y z
N MET A 1 7.56 49.73 51.49
CA MET A 1 6.62 50.14 50.43
C MET A 1 7.39 51.15 49.60
N ASP A 2 7.80 50.93 48.37
CA ASP A 2 7.16 50.22 47.28
C ASP A 2 8.20 49.67 46.28
N GLN A 3 7.79 48.59 45.62
CA GLN A 3 8.53 47.62 44.82
C GLN A 3 8.88 48.22 43.45
N THR A 4 10.14 48.19 43.06
CA THR A 4 10.59 48.41 41.68
C THR A 4 9.93 47.37 40.78
N ARG A 5 8.91 47.80 40.04
CA ARG A 5 8.15 46.98 39.09
C ARG A 5 9.05 46.68 37.90
N ASP A 6 9.59 45.46 37.88
CA ASP A 6 10.36 44.91 36.78
C ASP A 6 9.58 45.03 35.46
N GLY A 7 10.24 45.58 34.45
CA GLY A 7 9.74 45.68 33.09
C GLY A 7 9.54 44.28 32.52
N ALA A 8 8.28 43.84 32.44
CA ALA A 8 7.93 42.66 31.67
C ALA A 8 8.34 42.87 30.20
N PRO A 9 8.99 41.89 29.54
CA PRO A 9 9.19 41.92 28.10
C PRO A 9 7.83 42.07 27.42
N GLY A 10 7.69 43.07 26.55
CA GLY A 10 6.47 43.25 25.77
C GLY A 10 6.13 41.98 24.97
N PRO A 11 4.85 41.72 24.67
CA PRO A 11 4.47 40.61 23.83
C PRO A 11 5.26 40.69 22.52
N GLY A 12 5.96 39.59 22.17
CA GLY A 12 6.69 39.50 20.92
C GLY A 12 5.77 39.75 19.72
N PRO A 13 6.32 40.16 18.56
CA PRO A 13 5.52 40.45 17.38
C PRO A 13 4.62 39.26 17.05
N GLU A 14 3.32 39.51 16.93
CA GLU A 14 2.35 38.49 16.56
C GLU A 14 2.74 37.87 15.20
N PRO A 15 2.64 36.54 15.05
CA PRO A 15 2.89 35.90 13.77
C PRO A 15 1.87 36.39 12.74
N THR A 16 2.34 37.12 11.74
CA THR A 16 1.55 37.70 10.65
C THR A 16 0.69 36.61 9.98
N PRO A 17 -0.65 36.69 10.02
CA PRO A 17 -1.52 35.77 9.32
C PRO A 17 -1.39 36.01 7.80
N GLY A 18 -0.66 35.14 7.10
CA GLY A 18 -0.51 35.22 5.64
C GLY A 18 0.90 35.08 5.08
N ALA A 19 1.93 34.98 5.93
CA ALA A 19 3.27 34.63 5.45
C ALA A 19 3.29 33.14 5.01
N GLY A 20 3.33 32.90 3.70
CA GLY A 20 3.66 31.57 3.17
C GLY A 20 5.02 31.08 3.72
N PRO A 21 5.25 29.76 3.82
CA PRO A 21 6.47 29.24 4.43
C PRO A 21 7.72 29.75 3.72
N ALA A 22 8.74 30.09 4.51
CA ALA A 22 10.08 30.34 4.02
C ALA A 22 10.56 29.12 3.19
N PRO A 23 11.29 29.33 2.08
CA PRO A 23 11.82 28.23 1.28
C PRO A 23 12.71 27.33 2.16
N ALA A 24 12.59 26.02 1.94
CA ALA A 24 13.38 24.98 2.59
C ALA A 24 14.85 25.41 2.67
N SER A 25 15.38 25.50 3.88
CA SER A 25 16.81 25.78 4.08
C SER A 25 17.60 24.60 3.50
N GLY A 26 18.78 24.87 2.94
CA GLY A 26 19.61 23.85 2.26
C GLY A 26 20.06 22.65 3.11
N ALA A 27 19.59 22.55 4.37
CA ALA A 27 19.77 21.39 5.25
C ALA A 27 18.95 20.15 4.81
N ASP A 28 17.92 20.34 3.99
CA ASP A 28 16.94 19.27 3.69
C ASP A 28 17.34 18.38 2.51
N ALA A 29 18.42 18.74 1.77
CA ALA A 29 18.83 18.07 0.54
C ALA A 29 19.30 16.61 0.71
N GLY A 30 19.57 16.19 1.96
CA GLY A 30 19.93 14.81 2.32
C GLY A 30 18.97 14.13 3.31
N ALA A 31 17.91 14.82 3.75
CA ALA A 31 16.98 14.27 4.71
C ALA A 31 16.19 13.10 4.08
N PRO A 32 15.94 12.00 4.79
CA PRO A 32 15.07 10.94 4.28
C PRO A 32 13.69 11.47 3.88
N TRP A 33 13.05 10.86 2.88
CA TRP A 33 11.75 11.33 2.34
C TRP A 33 10.62 11.43 3.38
N TRP A 34 10.74 10.76 4.54
CA TRP A 34 9.81 10.86 5.67
C TRP A 34 10.09 12.05 6.62
N GLN A 35 11.08 12.88 6.33
CA GLN A 35 11.39 14.14 7.03
C GLN A 35 11.25 15.38 6.12
N GLN A 36 11.07 15.17 4.82
CA GLN A 36 10.87 16.26 3.85
C GLN A 36 9.40 16.71 3.84
N GLY A 37 9.15 18.03 3.88
CA GLY A 37 7.81 18.62 3.80
C GLY A 37 7.14 18.90 5.16
N ARG A 38 5.89 19.39 5.15
CA ARG A 38 5.11 19.55 6.38
C ARG A 38 4.59 18.20 6.87
N ASP A 39 4.50 18.02 8.18
CA ASP A 39 3.87 16.84 8.75
C ASP A 39 2.42 16.73 8.25
N PRO A 40 2.03 15.61 7.63
CA PRO A 40 0.66 15.37 7.21
C PRO A 40 -0.28 15.45 8.41
N ASP A 41 -1.45 16.07 8.23
CA ASP A 41 -2.51 16.06 9.23
C ASP A 41 -2.89 14.60 9.58
N TYR A 42 -2.78 14.27 10.87
CA TYR A 42 -2.87 12.92 11.43
C TYR A 42 -4.12 12.16 10.96
N ARG A 43 -5.24 12.86 10.72
CA ARG A 43 -6.49 12.21 10.25
C ARG A 43 -6.36 11.57 8.86
N PHE A 44 -5.57 12.16 7.97
CA PHE A 44 -5.35 11.61 6.63
C PHE A 44 -4.36 10.46 6.66
N SER A 45 -3.36 10.53 7.54
CA SER A 45 -2.45 9.41 7.80
C SER A 45 -3.22 8.19 8.32
N LEU A 46 -4.10 8.37 9.32
CA LEU A 46 -4.91 7.29 9.89
C LEU A 46 -5.91 6.69 8.88
N ALA A 47 -6.38 7.46 7.88
CA ALA A 47 -7.19 6.93 6.79
C ALA A 47 -6.35 6.08 5.80
N ASN A 48 -5.13 6.53 5.48
CA ASN A 48 -4.19 5.82 4.62
C ASN A 48 -3.75 4.50 5.27
N GLU A 49 -3.45 4.51 6.56
CA GLU A 49 -3.11 3.31 7.34
C GLU A 49 -4.25 2.28 7.34
N ARG A 50 -5.50 2.70 7.56
CA ARG A 50 -6.65 1.77 7.50
C ARG A 50 -6.80 1.10 6.15
N THR A 51 -6.59 1.86 5.09
CA THR A 51 -6.59 1.30 3.73
C THR A 51 -5.43 0.33 3.58
N PHE A 52 -4.20 0.72 3.92
CA PHE A 52 -3.05 -0.18 3.90
C PHE A 52 -3.30 -1.50 4.65
N LEU A 53 -3.81 -1.44 5.87
CA LEU A 53 -4.10 -2.63 6.67
C LEU A 53 -5.21 -3.50 6.08
N ALA A 54 -6.24 -2.90 5.47
CA ALA A 54 -7.26 -3.65 4.76
C ALA A 54 -6.67 -4.43 3.56
N TRP A 55 -5.71 -3.84 2.86
CA TRP A 55 -5.04 -4.47 1.73
C TRP A 55 -4.03 -5.56 2.16
N ILE A 56 -3.34 -5.36 3.28
CA ILE A 56 -2.50 -6.39 3.88
C ILE A 56 -3.34 -7.59 4.31
N ARG A 57 -4.53 -7.36 4.88
CA ARG A 57 -5.45 -8.46 5.22
C ARG A 57 -5.80 -9.31 4.00
N THR A 58 -6.11 -8.69 2.86
CA THR A 58 -6.41 -9.44 1.63
C THR A 58 -5.19 -10.21 1.13
N SER A 59 -3.99 -9.60 1.16
CA SER A 59 -2.74 -10.26 0.81
C SER A 59 -2.49 -11.53 1.66
N LEU A 60 -2.67 -11.42 2.97
CA LEU A 60 -2.51 -12.54 3.90
C LEU A 60 -3.56 -13.63 3.67
N ALA A 61 -4.81 -13.27 3.35
CA ALA A 61 -5.85 -14.23 3.02
C ALA A 61 -5.48 -15.08 1.79
N PHE A 62 -4.87 -14.48 0.76
CA PHE A 62 -4.41 -15.21 -0.42
C PHE A 62 -3.23 -16.15 -0.11
N ILE A 63 -2.28 -15.70 0.71
CA ILE A 63 -1.15 -16.55 1.12
C ILE A 63 -1.65 -17.72 1.98
N ALA A 64 -2.54 -17.46 2.94
CA ALA A 64 -3.17 -18.50 3.74
C ALA A 64 -3.97 -19.48 2.86
N GLY A 65 -4.67 -18.97 1.85
CA GLY A 65 -5.37 -19.79 0.86
C GLY A 65 -4.44 -20.69 0.04
N ALA A 66 -3.28 -20.19 -0.40
CA ALA A 66 -2.27 -21.01 -1.09
C ALA A 66 -1.78 -22.17 -0.21
N VAL A 67 -1.46 -21.87 1.04
CA VAL A 67 -1.00 -22.89 2.00
C VAL A 67 -2.11 -23.89 2.31
N ALA A 68 -3.33 -23.41 2.55
CA ALA A 68 -4.48 -24.26 2.79
C ALA A 68 -4.78 -25.16 1.58
N LEU A 69 -4.61 -24.66 0.36
CA LEU A 69 -4.77 -25.46 -0.85
C LEU A 69 -3.76 -26.60 -0.93
N GLU A 70 -2.48 -26.35 -0.64
CA GLU A 70 -1.46 -27.41 -0.59
C GLU A 70 -1.74 -28.46 0.49
N GLN A 71 -2.22 -28.03 1.66
CA GLN A 71 -2.33 -28.88 2.83
C GLN A 71 -3.67 -29.64 2.91
N LEU A 72 -4.78 -29.01 2.53
CA LEU A 72 -6.13 -29.55 2.72
C LEU A 72 -6.69 -30.18 1.45
N VAL A 73 -6.23 -29.78 0.26
CA VAL A 73 -6.79 -30.31 -0.99
C VAL A 73 -6.04 -31.57 -1.42
N PRO A 74 -6.74 -32.72 -1.53
CA PRO A 74 -6.17 -33.94 -2.07
C PRO A 74 -5.59 -33.68 -3.47
N SER A 75 -4.56 -34.44 -3.84
CA SER A 75 -3.99 -34.37 -5.19
C SER A 75 -5.11 -34.54 -6.23
N PHE A 76 -5.25 -33.55 -7.11
CA PHE A 76 -6.10 -33.70 -8.29
C PHE A 76 -5.60 -34.86 -9.14
N SER A 77 -6.48 -35.43 -9.97
CA SER A 77 -6.13 -36.50 -10.92
C SER A 77 -4.98 -36.12 -11.86
N ILE A 78 -4.70 -34.82 -12.01
CA ILE A 78 -3.62 -34.26 -12.80
C ILE A 78 -2.52 -33.76 -11.87
N ALA A 79 -1.33 -34.36 -12.00
CA ALA A 79 -0.14 -33.94 -11.27
C ALA A 79 0.22 -32.48 -11.58
N GLY A 80 0.47 -31.68 -10.54
CA GLY A 80 0.96 -30.30 -10.66
C GLY A 80 -0.12 -29.20 -10.69
N VAL A 81 -1.41 -29.52 -10.90
CA VAL A 81 -2.49 -28.51 -10.88
C VAL A 81 -2.58 -27.83 -9.51
N ARG A 82 -2.56 -28.62 -8.43
CA ARG A 82 -2.61 -28.09 -7.06
C ARG A 82 -1.48 -27.09 -6.84
N THR A 83 -0.25 -27.50 -7.16
CA THR A 83 0.95 -26.68 -7.00
C THR A 83 0.92 -25.41 -7.85
N ALA A 84 0.47 -25.49 -9.10
CA ALA A 84 0.31 -24.32 -9.95
C ALA A 84 -0.68 -23.30 -9.35
N VAL A 85 -1.84 -23.77 -8.88
CA VAL A 85 -2.85 -22.88 -8.27
C VAL A 85 -2.33 -22.28 -6.96
N SER A 86 -1.66 -23.07 -6.12
CA SER A 86 -1.04 -22.60 -4.87
C SER A 86 0.02 -21.51 -5.13
N VAL A 87 0.89 -21.72 -6.12
CA VAL A 87 1.91 -20.73 -6.53
C VAL A 87 1.25 -19.44 -7.02
N VAL A 88 0.19 -19.54 -7.82
CA VAL A 88 -0.53 -18.35 -8.32
C VAL A 88 -1.18 -17.57 -7.17
N LEU A 89 -1.83 -18.24 -6.20
CA LEU A 89 -2.38 -17.57 -5.02
C LEU A 89 -1.29 -16.89 -4.19
N ALA A 90 -0.14 -17.55 -3.99
CA ALA A 90 0.97 -17.00 -3.23
C ALA A 90 1.56 -15.76 -3.91
N LEU A 91 1.80 -15.82 -5.22
CA LEU A 91 2.24 -14.67 -6.02
C LEU A 91 1.24 -13.52 -5.96
N PHE A 92 -0.05 -13.82 -5.96
CA PHE A 92 -1.07 -12.78 -5.84
C PHE A 92 -1.09 -12.10 -4.47
N GLY A 93 -0.96 -12.88 -3.39
CA GLY A 93 -0.78 -12.33 -2.05
C GLY A 93 0.43 -11.39 -2.00
N LEU A 94 1.56 -11.81 -2.57
CA LEU A 94 2.76 -10.97 -2.68
C LEU A 94 2.50 -9.67 -3.45
N LEU A 95 1.92 -9.75 -4.66
CA LEU A 95 1.61 -8.58 -5.49
C LEU A 95 0.64 -7.62 -4.78
N THR A 96 -0.36 -8.16 -4.08
CA THR A 96 -1.31 -7.39 -3.29
C THR A 96 -0.63 -6.64 -2.15
N GLY A 97 0.30 -7.29 -1.44
CA GLY A 97 1.08 -6.65 -0.38
C GLY A 97 2.02 -5.55 -0.93
N VAL A 98 2.73 -5.84 -2.02
CA VAL A 98 3.65 -4.89 -2.66
C VAL A 98 2.91 -3.66 -3.18
N GLY A 99 1.77 -3.86 -3.85
CA GLY A 99 0.98 -2.73 -4.35
C GLY A 99 0.39 -1.90 -3.20
N ALA A 100 -0.03 -2.52 -2.09
CA ALA A 100 -0.52 -1.82 -0.91
C ALA A 100 0.55 -0.88 -0.35
N TYR A 101 1.78 -1.37 -0.24
CA TYR A 101 2.93 -0.59 0.20
C TYR A 101 3.26 0.56 -0.77
N ARG A 102 3.24 0.31 -2.09
CA ARG A 102 3.49 1.36 -3.10
C ARG A 102 2.40 2.42 -3.07
N HIS A 103 1.14 2.04 -2.87
CA HIS A 103 0.04 2.99 -2.73
C HIS A 103 0.22 3.86 -1.49
N TRP A 104 0.44 3.24 -0.33
CA TRP A 104 0.69 3.95 0.93
C TRP A 104 1.82 4.97 0.77
N ARG A 105 2.97 4.54 0.22
CA ARG A 105 4.13 5.42 -0.03
C ARG A 105 3.83 6.60 -0.95
N ARG A 106 3.07 6.40 -2.03
CA ARG A 106 2.73 7.49 -2.96
C ARG A 106 1.78 8.50 -2.31
N SER A 107 0.80 8.02 -1.55
CA SER A 107 -0.13 8.86 -0.80
C SER A 107 0.62 9.68 0.26
N GLU A 108 1.51 9.04 1.02
CA GLU A 108 2.35 9.69 2.04
C GLU A 108 3.25 10.79 1.44
N ALA A 109 3.90 10.49 0.31
CA ALA A 109 4.79 11.43 -0.37
C ALA A 109 4.05 12.64 -0.97
N ALA A 110 2.83 12.45 -1.48
CA ALA A 110 2.00 13.55 -1.99
C ALA A 110 1.47 14.45 -0.86
N MET A 111 1.05 13.84 0.26
CA MET A 111 0.58 14.58 1.45
C MET A 111 1.68 15.48 2.02
N ARG A 112 2.93 15.00 2.09
CA ARG A 112 4.08 15.78 2.57
C ARG A 112 4.42 16.99 1.69
N ARG A 113 4.16 16.90 0.38
CA ARG A 113 4.42 17.98 -0.59
C ARG A 113 3.26 18.97 -0.73
N GLY A 114 2.13 18.74 -0.06
CA GLY A 114 0.92 19.57 -0.22
C GLY A 114 0.30 19.48 -1.61
N GLU A 115 0.63 18.45 -2.38
CA GLU A 115 0.09 18.20 -3.71
C GLU A 115 -1.30 17.55 -3.62
N PRO A 116 -2.19 17.77 -4.61
CA PRO A 116 -3.46 17.07 -4.68
C PRO A 116 -3.24 15.55 -4.65
N LEU A 117 -4.04 14.83 -3.85
CA LEU A 117 -3.87 13.40 -3.65
C LEU A 117 -3.90 12.66 -5.01
N PRO A 118 -2.88 11.85 -5.33
CA PRO A 118 -2.84 11.11 -6.58
C PRO A 118 -4.04 10.17 -6.66
N GLY A 119 -4.69 10.16 -7.83
CA GLY A 119 -5.91 9.40 -8.09
C GLY A 119 -5.84 7.94 -7.62
N THR A 120 -6.96 7.46 -7.09
CA THR A 120 -7.12 6.12 -6.51
C THR A 120 -6.66 5.05 -7.50
N PRO A 121 -5.69 4.17 -7.16
CA PRO A 121 -5.24 3.10 -8.05
C PRO A 121 -6.26 1.95 -8.18
N LEU A 122 -7.53 2.20 -7.88
CA LEU A 122 -8.63 1.25 -7.94
C LEU A 122 -8.68 0.53 -9.29
N MET A 123 -8.47 1.27 -10.39
CA MET A 123 -8.42 0.68 -11.73
C MET A 123 -7.23 -0.27 -11.94
N LEU A 124 -6.06 0.03 -11.37
CA LEU A 124 -4.89 -0.83 -11.47
C LEU A 124 -5.14 -2.16 -10.75
N TRP A 125 -5.80 -2.10 -9.60
CA TRP A 125 -6.10 -3.28 -8.80
C TRP A 125 -7.19 -4.16 -9.39
N LEU A 126 -8.23 -3.55 -9.96
CA LEU A 126 -9.24 -4.28 -10.74
C LEU A 126 -8.58 -4.94 -11.96
N SER A 127 -7.65 -4.26 -12.63
CA SER A 127 -6.92 -4.82 -13.78
C SER A 127 -6.04 -6.00 -13.39
N VAL A 128 -5.29 -5.89 -12.27
CA VAL A 128 -4.46 -6.98 -11.75
C VAL A 128 -5.31 -8.17 -11.33
N GLY A 129 -6.43 -7.93 -10.63
CA GLY A 129 -7.37 -8.97 -10.24
C GLY A 129 -7.98 -9.70 -11.44
N LEU A 130 -8.40 -8.96 -12.47
CA LEU A 130 -8.97 -9.53 -13.70
C LEU A 130 -7.92 -10.32 -14.49
N ALA A 131 -6.71 -9.78 -14.66
CA ALA A 131 -5.62 -10.48 -15.33
C ALA A 131 -5.28 -11.80 -14.62
N LEU A 132 -5.35 -11.83 -13.27
CA LEU A 132 -5.12 -13.04 -12.50
C LEU A 132 -6.18 -14.11 -12.74
N VAL A 133 -7.47 -13.72 -12.69
CA VAL A 133 -8.58 -14.64 -12.99
C VAL A 133 -8.40 -15.23 -14.40
N ALA A 134 -8.03 -14.39 -15.37
CA ALA A 134 -7.74 -14.84 -16.72
C ALA A 134 -6.55 -15.82 -16.78
N VAL A 135 -5.47 -15.58 -16.04
CA VAL A 135 -4.30 -16.49 -15.98
C VAL A 135 -4.66 -17.82 -15.32
N VAL A 136 -5.40 -17.83 -14.21
CA VAL A 136 -5.83 -19.07 -13.56
C VAL A 136 -6.71 -19.90 -14.49
N ILE A 137 -7.67 -19.26 -15.16
CA ILE A 137 -8.52 -19.92 -16.15
C ILE A 137 -7.67 -20.43 -17.33
N ALA A 138 -6.78 -19.62 -17.87
CA ALA A 138 -5.92 -20.02 -18.98
C ALA A 138 -5.02 -21.21 -18.63
N VAL A 139 -4.40 -21.22 -17.45
CA VAL A 139 -3.53 -22.33 -16.99
C VAL A 139 -4.35 -23.60 -16.77
N THR A 140 -5.51 -23.50 -16.10
CA THR A 140 -6.39 -24.66 -15.87
C THR A 140 -6.92 -25.26 -17.18
N LEU A 141 -7.26 -24.42 -18.15
CA LEU A 141 -7.67 -24.87 -19.49
C LEU A 141 -6.50 -25.45 -20.29
N LEU A 142 -5.33 -24.81 -20.26
CA LEU A 142 -4.13 -25.29 -20.96
C LEU A 142 -3.72 -26.67 -20.43
N VAL A 143 -3.74 -26.86 -19.12
CA VAL A 143 -3.40 -28.16 -18.52
C VAL A 143 -4.42 -29.23 -18.88
N GLN A 144 -5.72 -28.92 -18.89
CA GLN A 144 -6.75 -29.85 -19.38
C GLN A 144 -6.54 -30.22 -20.84
N ALA A 145 -6.22 -29.25 -21.69
CA ALA A 145 -5.98 -29.47 -23.12
C ALA A 145 -4.72 -30.31 -23.38
N LEU A 146 -3.69 -30.17 -22.55
CA LEU A 146 -2.44 -30.95 -22.61
C LEU A 146 -2.55 -32.34 -21.96
N SER A 147 -3.68 -32.65 -21.31
CA SER A 147 -3.97 -33.96 -20.71
C SER A 147 -5.06 -34.76 -21.47
N PRO A 148 -4.96 -34.99 -22.79
CA PRO A 148 -5.98 -35.70 -23.56
C PRO A 148 -6.00 -37.24 -23.35
N GLY A 149 -5.31 -37.79 -22.35
CA GLY A 149 -4.97 -39.23 -22.30
C GLY A 149 -5.72 -40.14 -21.30
N ALA A 150 -6.77 -39.69 -20.58
CA ALA A 150 -7.36 -40.49 -19.49
C ALA A 150 -8.81 -40.96 -19.72
N THR A 151 -9.30 -40.99 -20.97
CA THR A 151 -10.70 -41.39 -21.28
C THR A 151 -10.85 -42.52 -22.29
N SER A 152 -9.85 -43.40 -22.46
CA SER A 152 -9.99 -44.63 -23.25
C SER A 152 -9.63 -45.86 -22.44
#